data_AF-A0A0F2NNV7-F1
#
_entry.id   AF-A0A0F2NNV7-F1
#
_cell.length_a   1.000
_cell.length_b   1.000
_cell.length_c   1.000
_cell.angle_alpha   90.00
_cell.angle_beta   90.00
_cell.angle_gamma   90.00
#
_symmetry.space_group_name_H-M   'P 1'
#
loop_
_entity.id
_entity.type
_entity.pdbx_description
1 polymer ?
#
loop_
_entity_poly.entity_id
_entity_poly.type
_entity_poly.pdbx_seq_one_letter_code
_entity_poly.pdbx_strand_id
1 'polypeptide(L)'
;MSKSQQIRKLVESRVSNHVTAIYSRKVANQIQCSIEEVEDVLNEMVEEQILRHVYELHCCQCGHVMDVSEIPQFFTGTAECLGCWTQTESITMNDIMGTYYPLLFNWD
;
A
#
# COMPACT_ATOMS: atom_id res chain seq x y z
N MET A 1 4.86 -13.83 22.05
CA MET A 1 4.73 -12.55 21.32
C MET A 1 3.40 -12.57 20.62
N SER A 2 2.52 -11.60 20.88
CA SER A 2 1.20 -11.55 20.21
C SER A 2 1.35 -11.33 18.71
N LYS A 3 0.30 -11.61 17.92
CA LYS A 3 0.30 -11.31 16.48
C LYS A 3 0.51 -9.82 16.22
N SER A 4 -0.17 -8.95 16.96
CA SER A 4 -0.01 -7.49 16.83
C SER A 4 1.45 -7.04 17.05
N GLN A 5 2.13 -7.63 18.05
CA GLN A 5 3.56 -7.38 18.27
C GLN A 5 4.44 -7.89 17.13
N GLN A 6 4.09 -9.01 16.49
CA GLN A 6 4.80 -9.53 15.32
C GLN A 6 4.62 -8.62 14.11
N ILE A 7 3.38 -8.17 13.86
CA ILE A 7 3.03 -7.25 12.76
C ILE A 7 3.83 -5.96 12.92
N ARG A 8 3.73 -5.31 14.09
CA ARG A 8 4.42 -4.06 14.37
C ARG A 8 5.93 -4.17 14.18
N LYS A 9 6.57 -5.20 14.74
CA LYS A 9 8.02 -5.43 14.56
C LYS A 9 8.42 -5.63 13.11
N LEU A 10 7.63 -6.37 12.34
CA LEU A 10 7.90 -6.58 10.92
C LEU A 10 7.82 -5.25 10.15
N VAL A 11 6.80 -4.45 10.45
CA VAL A 11 6.60 -3.15 9.81
C VAL A 11 7.71 -2.17 10.19
N GLU A 12 8.05 -2.05 11.47
CA GLU A 12 9.17 -1.22 11.95
C GLU A 12 10.51 -1.63 11.31
N SER A 13 10.74 -2.94 11.14
CA SER A 13 11.91 -3.45 10.42
C SER A 13 11.89 -3.04 8.95
N ARG A 14 10.74 -3.07 8.27
CA ARG A 14 10.60 -2.62 6.89
C ARG A 14 10.82 -1.11 6.74
N VAL A 15 10.27 -0.31 7.66
CA VAL A 15 10.49 1.14 7.73
C VAL A 15 11.98 1.45 7.89
N SER A 16 12.66 0.77 8.82
CA SER A 16 14.10 0.95 9.05
C SER A 16 14.95 0.56 7.84
N ASN A 17 14.48 -0.39 7.04
CA ASN A 17 15.13 -0.84 5.81
C ASN A 17 14.71 -0.04 4.56
N HIS A 18 14.04 1.11 4.73
CA HIS A 18 13.61 2.00 3.64
C HIS A 18 12.71 1.31 2.60
N VAL A 19 11.91 0.32 3.02
CA VAL A 19 10.86 -0.23 2.15
C VAL A 19 9.79 0.84 1.95
N THR A 20 9.51 1.15 0.69
CA THR A 20 8.57 2.20 0.31
C THR A 20 7.13 1.82 0.64
N ALA A 21 6.63 0.69 0.13
CA ALA A 21 5.22 0.32 0.26
C ALA A 21 4.99 -0.89 1.18
N ILE A 22 4.06 -0.74 2.12
CA ILE A 22 3.58 -1.80 3.02
C ILE A 22 2.13 -2.14 2.63
N TYR A 23 1.93 -3.40 2.22
CA TYR A 23 0.61 -3.91 1.83
C TYR A 23 0.10 -4.89 2.88
N SER A 24 -1.10 -4.65 3.41
CA SER A 24 -1.73 -5.45 4.48
C SER A 24 -1.77 -6.94 4.11
N ARG A 25 -2.16 -7.27 2.87
CA ARG A 25 -2.19 -8.65 2.36
C ARG A 25 -0.83 -9.34 2.39
N LYS A 26 0.26 -8.63 2.03
CA LYS A 26 1.62 -9.22 2.03
C LYS A 26 2.09 -9.51 3.46
N VAL A 27 1.79 -8.61 4.39
CA VAL A 27 2.10 -8.78 5.81
C VAL A 27 1.27 -9.91 6.41
N ALA A 28 -0.03 -9.95 6.12
CA ALA A 28 -0.95 -11.00 6.57
C ALA A 28 -0.49 -12.39 6.12
N ASN A 29 -0.09 -12.54 4.85
CA ASN A 29 0.46 -13.78 4.33
C ASN A 29 1.77 -14.19 5.02
N GLN A 30 2.64 -13.23 5.33
CA GLN A 30 3.94 -13.50 5.97
C GLN A 30 3.79 -13.93 7.43
N ILE A 31 2.84 -13.35 8.15
CA ILE A 31 2.58 -13.64 9.57
C ILE A 31 1.52 -14.75 9.75
N GLN A 32 0.84 -15.13 8.68
CA GLN A 32 -0.28 -16.09 8.67
C GLN A 32 -1.43 -15.63 9.59
N CYS A 33 -1.86 -14.38 9.39
CA CYS A 33 -2.98 -13.76 10.11
C CYS A 33 -4.02 -13.17 9.13
N SER A 34 -5.15 -12.67 9.64
CA SER A 34 -6.13 -12.01 8.76
C SER A 34 -5.60 -10.66 8.28
N ILE A 35 -6.18 -10.16 7.18
CA ILE A 35 -5.86 -8.81 6.68
C ILE A 35 -6.35 -7.76 7.68
N GLU A 36 -7.53 -7.95 8.26
CA GLU A 36 -8.13 -7.06 9.27
C GLU A 36 -7.21 -6.91 10.50
N GLU A 37 -6.66 -8.02 11.03
CA GLU A 37 -5.69 -7.99 12.15
C GLU A 37 -4.43 -7.15 11.81
N VAL A 38 -4.05 -7.07 10.53
CA VAL A 38 -2.92 -6.24 10.08
C VAL A 38 -3.33 -4.80 9.92
N GLU A 39 -4.48 -4.53 9.31
CA GLU A 39 -5.01 -3.19 9.10
C GLU A 39 -5.23 -2.46 10.42
N ASP A 40 -5.71 -3.14 11.46
CA ASP A 40 -5.83 -2.58 12.81
C ASP A 40 -4.49 -2.02 13.31
N VAL A 41 -3.43 -2.82 13.23
CA VAL A 41 -2.08 -2.39 13.68
C VAL A 41 -1.50 -1.30 12.79
N LEU A 42 -1.71 -1.38 11.47
CA LEU A 42 -1.22 -0.36 10.55
C LEU A 42 -1.95 0.98 10.76
N ASN A 43 -3.24 0.96 11.07
CA ASN A 43 -4.02 2.15 11.39
C ASN A 43 -3.58 2.77 12.71
N GLU A 44 -3.30 1.97 13.75
CA GLU A 44 -2.65 2.47 14.99
C GLU A 44 -1.32 3.18 14.66
N MET A 45 -0.50 2.61 13.78
CA MET A 45 0.77 3.23 13.35
C MET A 45 0.59 4.49 12.50
N VAL A 46 -0.55 4.65 11.83
CA VAL A 46 -0.93 5.92 11.16
C VAL A 46 -1.32 6.97 12.19
N GLU A 47 -2.11 6.61 13.20
CA GLU A 47 -2.48 7.50 14.31
C GLU A 47 -1.25 7.97 15.10
N GLU A 48 -0.26 7.09 15.27
CA GLU A 48 1.05 7.39 15.88
C GLU A 48 1.99 8.20 14.96
N GLN A 49 1.57 8.56 13.75
CA GLN A 49 2.38 9.30 12.77
C GLN A 49 3.70 8.59 12.41
N ILE A 50 3.67 7.25 12.30
CA ILE A 50 4.77 6.46 11.76
C ILE A 50 4.55 6.19 10.27
N LEU A 51 3.30 5.93 9.90
CA LEU A 51 2.88 5.62 8.55
C LEU A 51 1.87 6.64 8.03
N ARG A 52 1.72 6.67 6.70
CA ARG A 52 0.64 7.34 5.98
C ARG A 52 -0.13 6.30 5.20
N HIS A 53 -1.45 6.31 5.31
CA HIS A 53 -2.32 5.47 4.48
C HIS A 53 -2.66 6.22 3.19
N VAL A 54 -2.46 5.56 2.06
CA VAL A 54 -2.83 6.03 0.72
C VAL A 54 -3.45 4.87 -0.05
N TYR A 55 -4.05 5.20 -1.17
CA TYR A 55 -4.54 4.24 -2.13
C TYR A 55 -3.62 4.23 -3.35
N GLU A 56 -3.43 3.05 -3.91
CA GLU A 56 -2.67 2.85 -5.14
C GLU A 56 -3.56 2.29 -6.23
N LEU A 57 -3.31 2.77 -7.43
CA LEU A 57 -3.90 2.27 -8.64
C LEU A 57 -2.86 1.50 -9.45
N HIS A 58 -3.13 0.24 -9.77
CA HIS A 58 -2.18 -0.61 -10.48
C HIS A 58 -2.67 -1.01 -11.88
N CYS A 59 -1.72 -1.10 -12.79
CA CYS A 59 -1.93 -1.73 -14.09
C CYS A 59 -2.28 -3.22 -13.94
N CYS A 60 -3.35 -3.68 -14.60
CA CYS A 60 -3.75 -5.10 -14.59
C CYS A 60 -2.80 -6.02 -15.36
N GLN A 61 -2.04 -5.47 -16.31
CA GLN A 61 -1.14 -6.24 -17.16
C GLN A 61 0.22 -6.46 -16.51
N CYS A 62 0.83 -5.40 -15.96
CA CYS A 62 2.19 -5.47 -15.42
C CYS A 62 2.29 -5.20 -13.91
N GLY A 63 1.20 -4.81 -13.25
CA GLY A 63 1.17 -4.52 -11.81
C GLY A 63 1.86 -3.21 -11.40
N HIS A 64 2.34 -2.41 -12.36
CA HIS A 64 2.96 -1.11 -12.10
C HIS A 64 1.99 -0.17 -11.39
N VAL A 65 2.48 0.56 -10.38
CA VAL A 65 1.74 1.63 -9.70
C VAL A 65 1.61 2.79 -10.68
N MET A 66 0.40 3.07 -11.10
CA MET A 66 0.09 4.12 -12.08
C MET A 66 -0.23 5.45 -11.39
N ASP A 67 -0.84 5.41 -10.22
CA ASP A 67 -1.21 6.61 -9.47
C ASP A 67 -1.32 6.31 -7.96
N VAL A 68 -1.14 7.33 -7.13
CA VAL A 68 -1.18 7.26 -5.67
C VAL A 68 -1.96 8.45 -5.12
N SER A 69 -3.01 8.19 -4.33
CA SER A 69 -3.89 9.23 -3.79
C SER A 69 -4.40 8.85 -2.40
N GLU A 70 -4.61 9.84 -1.52
CA GLU A 70 -5.32 9.63 -0.25
C GLU A 70 -6.83 9.44 -0.42
N ILE A 71 -7.36 9.87 -1.56
CA ILE A 71 -8.80 9.89 -1.85
C ILE A 71 -9.03 9.01 -3.09
N PRO A 72 -9.63 7.82 -2.94
CA PRO A 72 -9.75 6.85 -4.04
C PRO A 72 -10.67 7.32 -5.16
N GLN A 73 -11.57 8.27 -4.89
CA GLN A 73 -12.44 8.87 -5.90
C GLN A 73 -11.68 9.67 -6.96
N PHE A 74 -10.40 9.98 -6.75
CA PHE A 74 -9.58 10.69 -7.72
C PHE A 74 -8.99 9.81 -8.82
N PHE A 75 -9.13 8.49 -8.75
CA PHE A 75 -8.67 7.56 -9.79
C PHE A 75 -9.57 7.50 -11.04
N THR A 76 -10.18 8.63 -11.41
CA THR A 76 -11.10 8.74 -12.55
C THR A 76 -10.37 9.25 -13.78
N GLY A 77 -10.55 8.60 -14.93
CA GLY A 77 -10.04 9.08 -16.22
C GLY A 77 -9.34 8.01 -17.05
N THR A 78 -8.66 8.44 -18.12
CA THR A 78 -7.71 7.62 -18.88
C THR A 78 -6.34 7.75 -18.24
N ALA A 79 -5.76 6.64 -17.81
CA ALA A 79 -4.39 6.60 -17.32
C ALA A 79 -3.62 5.59 -18.18
N GLU A 80 -2.55 6.05 -18.84
CA GLU A 80 -1.66 5.17 -19.57
C GLU A 80 -0.63 4.58 -18.61
N CYS A 81 -0.48 3.26 -18.63
CA CYS A 81 0.55 2.62 -17.82
C CYS A 81 1.94 2.91 -18.39
N LEU A 82 2.76 3.71 -17.71
CA LEU A 82 4.13 4.02 -18.12
C LEU A 82 5.09 2.82 -18.05
N GLY A 83 4.68 1.73 -17.39
CA GLY A 83 5.47 0.50 -17.31
C GLY A 83 5.40 -0.34 -18.58
N CYS A 84 4.19 -0.71 -19.01
CA CYS A 84 3.99 -1.59 -20.16
C CYS A 84 3.37 -0.93 -21.38
N TRP A 85 2.81 0.29 -21.24
CA TRP A 85 2.17 1.06 -22.31
C TRP A 85 0.98 0.38 -23.00
N THR A 86 0.53 -0.77 -22.48
CA THR A 86 -0.56 -1.55 -23.09
C THR A 86 -1.93 -1.23 -22.50
N GLN A 87 -1.97 -0.64 -21.32
CA GLN A 87 -3.20 -0.29 -20.64
C GLN A 87 -3.41 1.22 -20.70
N THR A 88 -4.53 1.64 -21.28
CA THR A 88 -4.88 3.05 -21.56
C THR A 88 -6.18 3.50 -20.89
N GLU A 89 -6.98 2.54 -20.39
CA GLU A 89 -8.30 2.81 -19.80
C GLU A 89 -8.40 2.35 -18.35
N SER A 90 -9.05 3.18 -17.54
CA SER A 90 -9.23 2.93 -16.10
C SER A 90 -10.08 1.71 -15.79
N ILE A 91 -11.07 1.40 -16.61
CA ILE A 91 -11.99 0.26 -16.39
C ILE A 91 -11.29 -1.09 -16.42
N THR A 92 -10.07 -1.15 -16.96
CA THR A 92 -9.27 -2.37 -17.02
C THR A 92 -8.26 -2.46 -15.88
N MET A 93 -8.22 -1.51 -14.92
CA MET A 93 -7.20 -1.48 -13.85
C MET A 93 -7.48 -2.51 -12.76
N ASN A 94 -6.43 -2.88 -12.03
CA ASN A 94 -6.64 -3.64 -10.79
C ASN A 94 -7.44 -2.80 -9.80
N ASP A 95 -8.13 -3.48 -8.90
CA ASP A 95 -8.82 -2.82 -7.80
C ASP A 95 -7.87 -1.89 -7.04
N ILE A 96 -8.41 -0.75 -6.64
CA ILE A 96 -7.70 0.24 -5.83
C ILE A 96 -7.25 -0.43 -4.53
N MET A 97 -5.96 -0.38 -4.23
CA MET A 97 -5.38 -1.05 -3.07
C MET A 97 -4.99 -0.05 -1.98
N GLY A 98 -5.48 -0.27 -0.76
CA GLY A 98 -4.96 0.42 0.43
C GLY A 98 -3.50 0.03 0.68
N THR A 99 -2.65 1.05 0.81
CA THR A 99 -1.20 0.89 0.97
C THR A 99 -0.67 1.87 2.01
N TYR A 100 0.33 1.45 2.77
CA TYR A 100 0.90 2.22 3.86
C TYR A 100 2.36 2.56 3.55
N TYR A 101 2.69 3.83 3.66
CA TYR A 101 4.05 4.35 3.41
C TYR A 101 4.67 4.89 4.69
N PRO A 102 5.98 4.70 4.93
CA PRO A 102 6.68 5.40 6.00
C PRO A 102 6.64 6.91 5.80
N LEU A 103 6.33 7.67 6.86
CA LEU A 103 6.30 9.15 6.77
C LEU A 103 7.66 9.80 6.51
N LEU A 104 8.76 9.08 6.74
CA LEU A 104 10.12 9.55 6.46
C LEU A 104 10.48 9.57 4.95
N PHE A 105 9.59 9.07 4.08
CA PHE A 105 9.77 9.23 2.63
C PHE A 105 9.33 10.64 2.20
N ASN A 106 10.29 11.49 1.82
CA ASN A 106 10.01 12.74 1.10
C ASN A 106 9.60 12.39 -0.34
N TRP A 107 8.48 12.95 -0.77
CA TRP A 107 7.90 12.79 -2.11
C TRP A 107 8.08 14.07 -2.95
N ASP A 108 9.25 14.68 -2.87
CA ASP A 108 9.62 15.83 -3.71
C ASP A 108 9.97 15.39 -5.15
#